data_AF-A0A561BNC2-F1
#
_entry.id   AF-A0A561BNC2-F1
#
_cell.length_a   1.000
_cell.length_b   1.000
_cell.length_c   1.000
_cell.angle_alpha   90.00
_cell.angle_beta   90.00
_cell.angle_gamma   90.00
#
_symmetry.space_group_name_H-M   'P 1'
#
loop_
_entity.id
_entity.type
_entity.pdbx_description
1 polymer ?
#
loop_
_entity_poly.entity_id
_entity_poly.type
_entity_poly.pdbx_seq_one_letter_code
_entity_poly.pdbx_strand_id
1 'polypeptide(L)'
;MVPANHLLWLYASTVLPASVVTETQSLTQTQRVAVWIGTGLAAVALYLLGCLIFPFANCTKCAGSGKSRAPRGKSFRNCRRCKGTGRRTRIGRRLIDAHRNRTR
;
A
#
# COMPACT_ATOMS: atom_id res chain seq x y z
N MET A 1 -63.78 26.95 8.01
CA MET A 1 -63.00 26.77 6.78
C MET A 1 -61.53 26.90 7.10
N VAL A 2 -60.74 25.82 7.02
CA VAL A 2 -59.27 25.87 7.20
C VAL A 2 -58.64 26.22 5.84
N PRO A 3 -57.72 27.19 5.75
CA PRO A 3 -57.15 27.64 4.48
C PRO A 3 -56.32 26.54 3.82
N ALA A 4 -56.43 26.41 2.50
CA ALA A 4 -55.74 25.39 1.69
C ALA A 4 -54.21 25.34 1.91
N ASN A 5 -53.61 26.45 2.34
CA ASN A 5 -52.18 26.52 2.71
C ASN A 5 -51.78 25.62 3.89
N HIS A 6 -52.71 25.33 4.82
CA HIS A 6 -52.38 24.48 5.96
C HIS A 6 -52.30 23.00 5.57
N LEU A 7 -53.08 22.58 4.58
CA LEU A 7 -53.03 21.22 4.04
C LEU A 7 -51.73 20.97 3.25
N LEU A 8 -51.26 21.97 2.50
CA LEU A 8 -49.97 21.93 1.82
C LEU A 8 -48.79 21.85 2.81
N TRP A 9 -48.87 22.59 3.92
CA TRP A 9 -47.86 22.56 4.97
C TRP A 9 -47.79 21.20 5.69
N LEU A 10 -48.96 20.62 6.00
CA LEU A 10 -49.05 19.28 6.60
C LEU A 10 -48.60 18.18 5.63
N TYR A 11 -48.94 18.29 4.34
CA TYR A 11 -48.47 17.39 3.29
C TYR A 11 -46.94 17.47 3.12
N ALA A 12 -46.37 18.67 3.03
CA ALA A 12 -44.94 18.85 2.90
C ALA A 12 -44.17 18.30 4.13
N SER A 13 -44.71 18.50 5.33
CA SER A 13 -44.08 18.02 6.57
C SER A 13 -44.15 16.50 6.75
N THR A 14 -45.13 15.83 6.14
CA THR A 14 -45.32 14.37 6.25
C THR A 14 -44.70 13.59 5.10
N VAL A 15 -44.67 14.15 3.88
CA VAL A 15 -44.25 13.40 2.67
C VAL A 15 -42.75 13.56 2.36
N LEU A 16 -42.10 14.69 2.69
CA LEU A 16 -40.66 14.86 2.47
C LEU A 16 -39.74 14.03 3.39
N PRO A 17 -40.02 13.76 4.68
CA PRO A 17 -39.11 12.94 5.46
C PRO A 17 -39.15 11.46 5.06
N ALA A 18 -40.26 10.97 4.48
CA ALA A 18 -40.40 9.54 4.14
C ALA A 18 -39.52 9.09 2.96
N SER A 19 -39.17 9.98 2.02
CA SER A 19 -38.33 9.65 0.86
C SER A 19 -36.82 9.82 1.10
N VAL A 20 -36.43 10.49 2.19
CA VAL A 20 -35.02 10.73 2.55
C VAL A 20 -34.53 9.75 3.64
N VAL A 21 -35.45 8.98 4.23
CA VAL A 21 -35.12 7.87 5.13
C VAL A 21 -34.51 6.74 4.28
N THR A 22 -33.20 6.85 4.14
CA THR A 22 -32.29 5.72 4.16
C THR A 22 -32.73 4.56 3.28
N GLU A 23 -32.50 4.68 1.99
CA GLU A 23 -31.96 3.52 1.28
C GLU A 23 -30.53 3.31 1.79
N THR A 24 -30.40 2.90 3.06
CA THR A 24 -29.20 2.24 3.55
C THR A 24 -29.18 0.94 2.78
N GLN A 25 -28.62 0.99 1.58
CA GLN A 25 -28.46 -0.16 0.70
C GLN A 25 -27.84 -1.26 1.54
N SER A 26 -28.63 -2.28 1.86
CA SER A 26 -28.15 -3.47 2.52
C SER A 26 -27.18 -4.11 1.54
N LEU A 27 -25.89 -3.80 1.68
CA LEU A 27 -24.83 -4.40 0.88
C LEU A 27 -25.01 -5.91 1.00
N THR A 28 -25.45 -6.52 -0.09
CA THR A 28 -25.67 -7.96 -0.19
C THR A 28 -24.39 -8.67 0.23
N GLN A 29 -24.51 -9.88 0.80
CA GLN A 29 -23.35 -10.63 1.32
C GLN A 29 -22.20 -10.73 0.30
N THR A 30 -22.53 -10.78 -0.99
CA THR A 30 -21.59 -10.75 -2.12
C THR A 30 -20.80 -9.45 -2.21
N GLN A 31 -21.45 -8.28 -2.03
CA GLN A 31 -20.81 -6.96 -2.01
C GLN A 31 -19.82 -6.84 -0.86
N ARG A 32 -20.18 -7.32 0.34
CA ARG A 32 -19.28 -7.29 1.51
C ARG A 32 -18.03 -8.14 1.29
N VAL A 33 -18.20 -9.37 0.80
CA VAL A 33 -17.06 -10.27 0.52
C VAL A 33 -16.16 -9.70 -0.58
N ALA A 34 -16.73 -9.11 -1.63
CA ALA A 34 -15.97 -8.46 -2.69
C ALA A 34 -15.08 -7.31 -2.17
N VAL A 35 -15.59 -6.50 -1.25
CA VAL A 35 -14.80 -5.42 -0.60
C VAL A 35 -13.63 -6.02 0.18
N TRP A 36 -13.86 -7.03 1.02
CA TRP A 36 -12.78 -7.67 1.79
C TRP A 36 -11.70 -8.30 0.90
N ILE A 37 -12.11 -9.02 -0.14
CA ILE A 37 -11.18 -9.62 -1.11
C ILE A 37 -10.41 -8.52 -1.83
N GLY A 38 -11.09 -7.47 -2.28
CA GLY A 38 -10.47 -6.33 -2.95
C GLY A 38 -9.44 -5.63 -2.07
N THR A 39 -9.77 -5.34 -0.81
CA THR A 39 -8.84 -4.73 0.15
C THR A 39 -7.66 -5.64 0.44
N GLY A 40 -7.88 -6.95 0.61
CA GLY A 40 -6.80 -7.92 0.83
C GLY A 40 -5.83 -8.00 -0.36
N LEU A 41 -6.36 -8.09 -1.58
CA LEU A 41 -5.57 -8.09 -2.81
C LEU A 41 -4.79 -6.78 -2.98
N ALA A 42 -5.43 -5.64 -2.73
CA ALA A 42 -4.77 -4.34 -2.79
C ALA A 42 -3.61 -4.24 -1.78
N ALA A 43 -3.80 -4.70 -0.54
CA ALA A 43 -2.74 -4.71 0.48
C ALA A 43 -1.55 -5.58 0.06
N VAL A 44 -1.80 -6.78 -0.48
CA VAL A 44 -0.75 -7.67 -0.98
C VAL A 44 -0.02 -7.04 -2.16
N ALA A 45 -0.74 -6.44 -3.11
CA ALA A 45 -0.13 -5.76 -4.25
C ALA A 45 0.76 -4.59 -3.82
N LEU A 46 0.29 -3.74 -2.89
CA LEU A 46 1.09 -2.64 -2.33
C LEU A 46 2.34 -3.13 -1.60
N TYR A 47 2.23 -4.24 -0.86
CA TYR A 47 3.38 -4.86 -0.19
C TYR A 47 4.43 -5.37 -1.20
N LEU A 48 3.99 -6.04 -2.25
CA LEU A 48 4.87 -6.51 -3.33
C LEU A 48 5.52 -5.33 -4.05
N LEU A 49 4.76 -4.28 -4.37
CA LEU A 49 5.28 -3.05 -4.96
C LEU A 49 6.31 -2.38 -4.04
N GLY A 50 6.07 -2.30 -2.73
CA GLY A 50 7.05 -1.79 -1.78
C GLY A 50 8.36 -2.60 -1.75
N CYS A 51 8.26 -3.92 -1.88
CA CYS A 51 9.42 -4.80 -2.00
C CYS A 51 10.20 -4.59 -3.31
N LEU A 52 9.50 -4.22 -4.40
CA LEU A 52 10.09 -3.96 -5.71
C LEU A 52 10.72 -2.57 -5.82
N ILE A 53 10.09 -1.53 -5.24
CA ILE A 53 10.53 -0.13 -5.32
C ILE A 53 11.80 0.11 -4.49
N PHE A 54 11.96 -0.60 -3.36
CA PHE A 54 13.15 -0.50 -2.50
C PHE A 54 13.99 -1.80 -2.47
N PRO A 55 14.61 -2.20 -3.60
CA PRO A 55 15.33 -3.46 -3.71
C PRO A 55 16.70 -3.43 -3.02
N PHE A 56 17.25 -2.23 -2.77
CA PHE A 56 18.59 -2.04 -2.19
C PHE A 56 18.51 -1.28 -0.88
N ALA A 57 19.06 -1.86 0.18
CA ALA A 57 19.36 -1.14 1.41
C ALA A 57 20.80 -0.64 1.37
N ASN A 58 21.10 0.46 2.06
CA ASN A 58 22.49 0.83 2.31
C ASN A 58 23.16 -0.25 3.16
N CYS A 59 24.41 -0.58 2.84
CA CYS A 59 25.18 -1.49 3.67
C CYS A 59 25.48 -0.82 5.02
N THR A 60 25.06 -1.44 6.13
CA THR A 60 25.21 -0.87 7.49
C THR A 60 26.67 -0.63 7.89
N LYS A 61 27.60 -1.44 7.37
CA LYS A 61 29.04 -1.37 7.68
C LYS A 61 29.76 -0.21 7.01
N CYS A 62 29.30 0.26 5.85
CA CYS A 62 29.92 1.35 5.10
C CYS A 62 28.97 2.51 4.83
N ALA A 63 27.76 2.48 5.41
CA ALA A 63 26.70 3.47 5.25
C ALA A 63 26.40 3.86 3.78
N GLY A 64 26.55 2.92 2.83
CA GLY A 64 26.37 3.21 1.39
C GLY A 64 27.64 3.60 0.61
N SER A 65 28.76 3.89 1.28
CA SER A 65 30.00 4.37 0.63
C SER A 65 30.73 3.30 -0.22
N GLY A 66 30.50 2.01 0.06
CA GLY A 66 31.21 0.89 -0.59
C GLY A 66 32.66 0.72 -0.16
N LYS A 67 33.23 1.70 0.56
CA LYS A 67 34.62 1.73 1.02
C LYS A 67 34.70 1.53 2.53
N SER A 68 35.75 0.87 3.00
CA SER A 68 36.13 0.78 4.41
C SER A 68 37.55 1.32 4.59
N ARG A 69 37.77 2.17 5.60
CA ARG A 69 39.10 2.69 5.93
C ARG A 69 39.99 1.56 6.46
N ALA A 70 41.24 1.52 5.99
CA ALA A 70 42.23 0.60 6.52
C ALA A 70 42.72 1.07 7.91
N PRO A 71 43.03 0.16 8.85
CA PRO A 71 43.47 0.53 10.21
C PRO A 71 44.83 1.25 10.29
N ARG A 72 45.69 1.10 9.27
CA ARG A 72 47.07 1.65 9.27
C ARG A 72 47.44 2.27 7.90
N GLY A 73 46.65 3.21 7.40
CA GLY A 73 47.09 4.00 6.24
C GLY A 73 45.99 4.78 5.51
N LYS A 74 46.42 5.63 4.57
CA LYS A 74 45.57 6.46 3.66
C LYS A 74 44.92 5.65 2.54
N SER A 75 44.88 4.32 2.67
CA SER A 75 44.34 3.40 1.68
C SER A 75 42.89 3.05 2.01
N PHE A 76 42.04 3.12 1.01
CA PHE A 76 40.66 2.63 1.08
C PHE A 76 40.61 1.19 0.61
N ARG A 77 40.04 0.29 1.43
CA ARG A 77 39.73 -1.07 0.99
C ARG A 77 38.25 -1.16 0.65
N ASN A 78 37.89 -2.04 -0.28
CA ASN A 78 36.49 -2.36 -0.53
C ASN A 78 35.86 -2.95 0.73
N CYS A 79 34.64 -2.51 1.05
CA CYS A 79 33.91 -3.05 2.19
C CYS A 79 33.69 -4.56 2.00
N ARG A 80 34.22 -5.38 2.92
CA ARG A 80 34.14 -6.85 2.86
C ARG A 80 32.71 -7.39 2.84
N ARG A 81 31.74 -6.63 3.36
CA ARG A 81 30.33 -7.06 3.48
C ARG A 81 29.56 -6.87 2.17
N CYS A 82 29.76 -5.76 1.47
CA CYS A 82 29.09 -5.45 0.20
C CYS A 82 30.00 -5.64 -1.03
N LYS A 83 31.24 -6.10 -0.84
CA LYS A 83 32.25 -6.29 -1.88
C LYS A 83 32.47 -5.05 -2.76
N GLY A 84 32.39 -3.85 -2.17
CA GLY A 84 32.56 -2.59 -2.90
C GLY A 84 31.29 -1.97 -3.49
N THR A 85 30.16 -2.68 -3.52
CA THR A 85 28.91 -2.16 -4.14
C THR A 85 28.18 -1.09 -3.32
N GLY A 86 28.50 -0.95 -2.03
CA GLY A 86 27.83 -0.02 -1.10
C GLY A 86 26.40 -0.42 -0.72
N ARG A 87 25.81 -1.40 -1.41
CA ARG A 87 24.39 -1.78 -1.27
C ARG A 87 24.26 -3.20 -0.73
N ARG A 88 23.16 -3.47 -0.03
CA ARG A 88 22.71 -4.81 0.39
C ARG A 88 21.42 -5.13 -0.36
N THR A 89 21.38 -6.25 -1.05
CA THR A 89 20.16 -6.75 -1.70
C THR A 89 19.11 -7.12 -0.65
N ARG A 90 17.94 -6.47 -0.70
CA ARG A 90 16.74 -6.86 0.05
C ARG A 90 16.02 -7.99 -0.67
N ILE A 91 15.07 -8.62 0.02
CA ILE A 91 14.33 -9.82 -0.44
C ILE A 91 13.66 -9.59 -1.81
N GLY A 92 13.18 -8.38 -2.11
CA GLY A 92 12.55 -8.06 -3.40
C GLY A 92 13.43 -8.38 -4.61
N ARG A 93 14.73 -8.06 -4.57
CA ARG A 93 15.64 -8.41 -5.68
C ARG A 93 15.89 -9.91 -5.79
N ARG A 94 15.91 -10.62 -4.65
CA ARG A 94 16.06 -12.08 -4.63
C ARG A 94 14.88 -12.80 -5.27
N LEU A 95 13.66 -12.28 -5.10
CA LEU A 95 12.47 -12.85 -5.76
C LEU A 95 12.51 -12.66 -7.28
N ILE A 96 12.91 -11.49 -7.76
CA ILE A 96 13.06 -11.25 -9.21
C ILE A 96 14.15 -12.15 -9.79
N ASP A 97 15.31 -12.23 -9.13
CA ASP A 97 16.41 -13.09 -9.57
C ASP A 97 16.00 -14.58 -9.53
N ALA A 98 15.24 -15.01 -8.51
CA ALA A 98 14.71 -16.37 -8.42
C ALA A 98 13.67 -16.67 -9.51
N HIS A 99 12.77 -15.73 -9.80
CA HIS A 99 11.78 -15.88 -10.87
C HIS A 99 12.45 -15.96 -12.25
N ARG A 100 13.43 -15.09 -12.50
CA ARG A 100 14.21 -15.08 -13.75
C ARG A 100 15.06 -16.33 -13.96
N ASN A 101 15.58 -16.94 -12.89
CA ASN A 101 16.32 -18.19 -12.98
C ASN A 101 15.42 -19.41 -13.22
N ARG A 102 14.11 -19.33 -12.91
CA ARG A 102 13.16 -20.42 -13.16
C ARG A 102 12.68 -20.46 -14.61
N THR A 103 12.77 -19.36 -15.35
CA THR A 103 12.37 -19.26 -16.76
C THR A 103 13.52 -19.51 -17.76
N ARG A 104 14.69 -19.92 -17.27
CA ARG A 104 15.87 -20.29 -18.07
C ARG A 104 16.14 -21.78 -17.95
#